data_AF-A0A526V2Y9-F1
#
_entry.id   AF-A0A526V2Y9-F1
#
_cell.length_a   1.000
_cell.length_b   1.000
_cell.length_c   1.000
_cell.angle_alpha   90.00
_cell.angle_beta   90.00
_cell.angle_gamma   90.00
#
_symmetry.space_group_name_H-M   'P 1'
#
loop_
_entity.id
_entity.type
_entity.pdbx_description
1 polymer ?
#
loop_
_entity_poly.entity_id
_entity_poly.type
_entity_poly.pdbx_seq_one_letter_code
_entity_poly.pdbx_strand_id
1 'polypeptide(L)'
;VLARQLRREMVTTYPQLEKLKTELAWSGLMSYARHLMPQIGALQPGVWYLTAFGGHGINTTAIAGKLIAEAILGESDRYRLFAPFGLAWAGGPAGLAVAQLTYWKLQAQDWWRERAH
;
A
#
# COMPACT_ATOMS: atom_id res chain seq x y z
N VAL A 1 0.50 -13.78 16.58
CA VAL A 1 1.63 -14.31 15.79
C VAL A 1 2.45 -13.16 15.20
N LEU A 2 1.83 -12.28 14.40
CA LEU A 2 2.48 -11.09 13.80
C LEU A 2 3.26 -10.23 14.81
N ALA A 3 2.64 -9.81 15.91
CA ALA A 3 3.31 -8.99 16.93
C ALA A 3 4.56 -9.64 17.53
N ARG A 4 4.58 -10.99 17.63
CA ARG A 4 5.73 -11.73 18.15
C ARG A 4 6.87 -11.79 17.12
N GLN A 5 6.53 -11.94 15.83
CA GLN A 5 7.51 -11.89 14.73
C GLN A 5 8.13 -10.51 14.61
N LEU A 6 7.31 -9.46 14.52
CA LEU A 6 7.78 -8.07 14.46
C LEU A 6 8.66 -7.70 15.67
N ARG A 7 8.29 -8.16 16.88
CA ARG A 7 9.11 -7.95 18.07
C ARG A 7 10.45 -8.66 17.98
N ARG A 8 10.50 -9.89 17.47
CA ARG A 8 11.74 -10.64 17.31
C ARG A 8 12.68 -9.93 16.35
N GLU A 9 12.18 -9.47 15.20
CA GLU A 9 12.96 -8.68 14.23
C GLU A 9 13.45 -7.37 14.86
N MET A 10 12.56 -6.62 15.51
CA MET A 10 12.90 -5.36 16.17
C MET A 10 14.01 -5.53 17.21
N VAL A 11 13.96 -6.55 18.07
CA VAL A 11 15.00 -6.79 19.09
C VAL A 11 16.30 -7.33 18.47
N THR A 12 16.21 -8.07 17.36
CA THR A 12 17.40 -8.49 16.60
C THR A 12 18.14 -7.29 16.03
N THR A 13 17.41 -6.29 15.52
CA THR A 13 18.00 -5.05 14.98
C THR A 13 18.38 -4.05 16.08
N TYR A 14 17.59 -3.97 17.15
CA TYR A 14 17.74 -3.02 18.25
C TYR A 14 17.70 -3.73 19.61
N PRO A 15 18.80 -4.38 20.02
CA PRO A 15 18.85 -5.17 21.27
C PRO A 15 18.51 -4.37 22.53
N GLN A 16 18.78 -3.06 22.54
CA GLN A 16 18.45 -2.16 23.65
C GLN A 16 16.95 -2.10 23.98
N LEU A 17 16.07 -2.53 23.06
CA LEU A 17 14.63 -2.54 23.25
C LEU A 17 14.11 -3.82 23.93
N GLU A 18 14.96 -4.81 24.23
CA GLU A 18 14.57 -6.13 24.74
C GLU A 18 13.69 -6.05 26.00
N LYS A 19 14.01 -5.16 26.93
CA LYS A 19 13.29 -5.01 28.22
C LYS A 19 11.98 -4.23 28.11
N LEU A 20 11.74 -3.54 26.99
CA LEU A 20 10.53 -2.72 26.81
C LEU A 20 9.33 -3.60 26.46
N LYS A 21 8.18 -3.32 27.07
CA LYS A 21 6.93 -4.03 26.76
C LYS A 21 6.31 -3.50 25.47
N THR A 22 5.68 -4.39 24.70
CA THR A 22 4.85 -3.99 23.56
C THR A 22 3.48 -3.57 24.10
N GLU A 23 3.16 -2.28 24.04
CA GLU A 23 1.90 -1.72 24.54
C GLU A 23 0.72 -2.05 23.60
N LEU A 24 0.92 -1.88 22.29
CA LEU A 24 -0.09 -2.11 21.28
C LEU A 24 0.53 -2.76 20.05
N ALA A 25 -0.22 -3.64 19.41
CA ALA A 25 0.05 -4.13 18.09
C ALA A 25 -1.25 -4.16 17.29
N TRP A 26 -1.19 -3.69 16.06
CA TRP A 26 -2.33 -3.67 15.14
C TRP A 26 -1.87 -4.05 13.74
N SER A 27 -2.82 -4.50 12.94
CA SER A 27 -2.63 -4.79 11.52
C SER A 27 -3.66 -4.01 10.74
N GLY A 28 -3.24 -3.40 9.64
CA GLY A 28 -4.12 -2.69 8.71
C GLY A 28 -4.14 -3.39 7.36
N LEU A 29 -5.27 -3.29 6.66
CA LEU A 29 -5.32 -3.59 5.24
C LEU A 29 -4.69 -2.43 4.47
N MET A 30 -3.84 -2.76 3.50
CA MET A 30 -3.20 -1.79 2.63
C MET A 30 -3.80 -1.93 1.24
N SER A 31 -4.23 -0.81 0.67
CA SER A 31 -4.75 -0.79 -0.70
C SER A 31 -3.59 -0.71 -1.69
N TYR A 32 -3.49 -1.68 -2.60
CA TYR A 32 -2.50 -1.73 -3.67
C TYR A 32 -3.19 -1.97 -5.01
N ALA A 33 -2.79 -1.20 -6.03
CA ALA A 33 -3.10 -1.51 -7.42
C ALA A 33 -2.08 -2.52 -7.96
N ARG A 34 -2.45 -3.26 -9.02
CA ARG A 34 -1.56 -4.27 -9.63
C ARG A 34 -0.22 -3.69 -10.11
N HIS A 35 -0.22 -2.43 -10.57
CA HIS A 35 0.97 -1.70 -11.02
C HIS A 35 1.75 -1.05 -9.88
N LEU A 36 1.32 -1.19 -8.62
CA LEU A 36 1.94 -0.62 -7.42
C LEU A 36 2.05 0.92 -7.38
N MET A 37 1.65 1.62 -8.44
CA MET A 37 1.47 3.06 -8.45
C MET A 37 0.17 3.53 -7.77
N PRO A 38 0.15 4.75 -7.19
CA PRO A 38 -1.08 5.36 -6.69
C PRO A 38 -2.10 5.57 -7.81
N GLN A 39 -3.38 5.48 -7.46
CA GLN A 39 -4.48 5.80 -8.37
C GLN A 39 -5.05 7.15 -7.96
N ILE A 40 -4.81 8.15 -8.80
CA ILE A 40 -5.22 9.54 -8.59
C ILE A 40 -5.95 10.01 -9.85
N GLY A 41 -7.14 10.58 -9.71
CA GLY A 41 -7.88 11.10 -10.86
C GLY A 41 -9.33 11.48 -10.57
N ALA A 42 -10.08 11.74 -11.64
CA ALA A 42 -11.50 12.05 -11.60
C ALA A 42 -12.31 10.86 -12.11
N LEU A 43 -13.38 10.49 -11.40
CA LEU A 43 -14.30 9.43 -11.81
C LEU A 43 -15.42 9.98 -12.71
N GLN A 44 -15.93 11.16 -12.36
CA GLN A 44 -16.97 11.92 -13.06
C GLN A 44 -16.83 13.41 -12.68
N PRO A 45 -17.53 14.34 -13.34
CA PRO A 45 -17.44 15.77 -12.99
C PRO A 45 -17.72 15.99 -11.49
N GLY A 46 -16.77 16.64 -10.80
CA GLY A 46 -16.84 16.91 -9.36
C GLY A 46 -16.54 15.73 -8.43
N VAL A 47 -16.26 14.53 -8.96
CA VAL A 47 -15.93 13.35 -8.14
C VAL A 47 -14.50 12.89 -8.43
N TRP A 48 -13.69 12.88 -7.38
CA TRP A 48 -12.27 12.58 -7.43
C TRP A 48 -11.95 11.32 -6.63
N TYR A 49 -10.91 10.60 -7.03
CA TYR A 49 -10.40 9.43 -6.32
C TYR A 49 -8.91 9.56 -6.02
N LEU A 50 -8.54 9.04 -4.85
CA LEU A 50 -7.22 9.07 -4.24
C LEU A 50 -7.05 7.73 -3.51
N THR A 51 -6.46 6.73 -4.14
CA THR A 51 -6.38 5.37 -3.55
C THR A 51 -5.12 4.62 -3.98
N ALA A 52 -4.99 3.38 -3.52
CA ALA A 52 -3.90 2.46 -3.85
C ALA A 52 -2.50 2.98 -3.50
N PHE A 53 -2.38 3.73 -2.41
CA PHE A 53 -1.11 4.31 -1.94
C PHE A 53 -0.13 3.28 -1.36
N GLY A 54 -0.59 2.07 -1.06
CA GLY A 54 0.24 1.00 -0.56
C GLY A 54 1.09 1.41 0.66
N GLY A 55 2.36 1.04 0.64
CA GLY A 55 3.37 1.35 1.67
C GLY A 55 3.94 2.77 1.62
N HIS A 56 3.53 3.60 0.66
CA HIS A 56 4.04 4.97 0.50
C HIS A 56 3.07 6.03 1.09
N GLY A 57 2.21 5.60 2.01
CA GLY A 57 1.00 6.34 2.41
C GLY A 57 1.21 7.72 3.04
N ILE A 58 2.35 8.07 3.63
CA ILE A 58 2.50 9.38 4.30
C ILE A 58 2.78 10.50 3.29
N ASN A 59 3.90 10.42 2.58
CA ASN A 59 4.29 11.47 1.64
C ASN A 59 3.40 11.46 0.39
N THR A 60 3.11 10.28 -0.14
CA THR A 60 2.40 10.14 -1.41
C THR A 60 0.94 10.56 -1.31
N THR A 61 0.28 10.38 -0.16
CA THR A 61 -1.10 10.86 0.03
C THR A 61 -1.16 12.39 0.12
N ALA A 62 -0.18 13.02 0.80
CA ALA A 62 -0.13 14.47 0.93
C ALA A 62 0.01 15.15 -0.44
N ILE A 63 0.95 14.68 -1.28
CA ILE A 63 1.09 15.21 -2.64
C ILE A 63 -0.14 14.91 -3.50
N ALA A 64 -0.76 13.75 -3.36
CA ALA A 64 -1.98 13.41 -4.10
C ALA A 64 -3.14 14.34 -3.75
N GLY A 65 -3.32 14.65 -2.46
CA GLY A 65 -4.31 15.63 -2.00
C GLY A 65 -4.06 17.02 -2.60
N LYS A 66 -2.80 17.47 -2.63
CA LYS A 66 -2.42 18.73 -3.26
C LYS A 66 -2.74 18.74 -4.76
N LEU A 67 -2.41 17.68 -5.49
CA LEU A 67 -2.67 17.58 -6.94
C LEU A 67 -4.17 17.68 -7.25
N ILE A 68 -5.03 17.04 -6.44
CA ILE A 68 -6.48 17.13 -6.62
C ILE A 68 -7.02 18.51 -6.21
N ALA A 69 -6.49 19.12 -5.16
CA ALA A 69 -6.86 20.49 -4.78
C ALA A 69 -6.52 21.50 -5.90
N GLU A 70 -5.32 21.42 -6.47
CA GLU A 70 -4.89 22.22 -7.63
C GLU A 70 -5.84 22.01 -8.83
N ALA A 71 -6.26 20.76 -9.07
CA ALA A 71 -7.20 20.44 -10.15
C ALA A 71 -8.61 20.99 -9.91
N ILE A 72 -9.10 20.95 -8.66
CA ILE A 72 -10.40 21.52 -8.27
C ILE A 72 -10.41 23.04 -8.42
N LEU A 73 -9.31 23.71 -8.06
CA LEU A 73 -9.15 25.15 -8.18
C LEU A 73 -8.83 25.62 -9.61
N GLY A 74 -8.57 24.70 -10.54
CA GLY A 74 -8.17 25.02 -11.92
C GLY A 74 -6.74 25.54 -12.04
N GLU A 75 -5.91 25.36 -11.01
CA GLU A 75 -4.52 25.83 -10.96
C GLU A 75 -3.57 24.91 -11.73
N SER A 76 -3.84 23.62 -11.78
CA SER A 76 -2.99 22.64 -12.46
C SER A 76 -3.75 21.39 -12.89
N ASP A 77 -3.30 20.75 -13.98
CA ASP A 77 -3.78 19.45 -14.43
C ASP A 77 -2.76 18.32 -14.21
N ARG A 78 -1.74 18.55 -13.37
CA ARG A 78 -0.67 17.57 -13.07
C ARG A 78 -1.17 16.22 -12.57
N TYR A 79 -2.37 16.15 -12.00
CA TYR A 79 -3.00 14.88 -11.65
C TYR A 79 -3.13 13.94 -12.87
N ARG A 80 -3.22 14.48 -14.10
CA ARG A 80 -3.30 13.71 -15.35
C ARG A 80 -2.05 12.88 -15.65
N LEU A 81 -0.91 13.20 -15.03
CA LEU A 81 0.29 12.36 -15.11
C LEU A 81 0.05 10.96 -14.54
N PHE A 82 -0.99 10.77 -13.72
CA PHE A 82 -1.41 9.48 -13.17
C PHE A 82 -2.44 8.74 -14.04
N ALA A 83 -2.86 9.30 -15.18
CA ALA A 83 -3.82 8.65 -16.08
C ALA A 83 -3.39 7.24 -16.56
N PRO A 84 -2.10 6.94 -16.81
CA PRO A 84 -1.65 5.58 -17.11
C PRO A 84 -1.90 4.57 -15.98
N PHE A 85 -2.10 5.05 -14.75
CA PHE A 85 -2.34 4.28 -13.53
C PHE A 85 -3.79 4.41 -13.07
N GLY A 86 -4.72 4.40 -14.02
CA GLY A 86 -6.16 4.52 -13.75
C GLY A 86 -6.79 3.28 -13.12
N LEU A 87 -8.10 3.35 -12.91
CA LEU A 87 -8.92 2.26 -12.38
C LEU A 87 -9.14 1.17 -13.45
N ALA A 88 -8.10 0.39 -13.75
CA ALA A 88 -8.23 -0.75 -14.65
C ALA A 88 -9.09 -1.84 -14.01
N TRP A 89 -9.99 -2.48 -14.79
CA TRP A 89 -10.78 -3.60 -14.31
C TRP A 89 -9.88 -4.71 -13.77
N ALA A 90 -10.09 -5.06 -12.50
CA ALA A 90 -9.19 -5.93 -11.73
C ALA A 90 -9.57 -7.43 -11.79
N GLY A 91 -10.47 -7.85 -12.67
CA GLY A 91 -10.83 -9.28 -12.81
C GLY A 91 -12.05 -9.75 -12.03
N GLY A 92 -12.73 -8.87 -11.28
CA GLY A 92 -13.86 -9.27 -10.42
C GLY A 92 -13.45 -10.33 -9.37
N PRO A 93 -14.36 -11.23 -8.97
CA PRO A 93 -14.08 -12.29 -7.98
C PRO A 93 -12.91 -13.22 -8.37
N ALA A 94 -12.72 -13.49 -9.67
CA ALA A 94 -11.61 -14.30 -10.17
C ALA A 94 -10.26 -13.59 -9.96
N GLY A 95 -10.23 -12.26 -10.11
CA GLY A 95 -9.04 -11.44 -9.83
C GLY A 95 -8.61 -11.49 -8.36
N LEU A 96 -9.57 -11.53 -7.43
CA LEU A 96 -9.28 -11.67 -6.00
C LEU A 96 -8.65 -13.02 -5.68
N ALA A 97 -9.15 -14.11 -6.28
CA ALA A 97 -8.58 -15.44 -6.11
C ALA A 97 -7.12 -15.50 -6.62
N VAL A 98 -6.85 -14.91 -7.78
CA VAL A 98 -5.49 -14.83 -8.33
C VAL A 98 -4.56 -13.98 -7.44
N ALA A 99 -5.06 -12.86 -6.91
CA ALA A 99 -4.29 -12.02 -5.98
C ALA A 99 -3.95 -12.79 -4.68
N GLN A 100 -4.91 -13.52 -4.13
CA GLN A 100 -4.71 -14.35 -2.94
C GLN A 100 -3.67 -15.46 -3.17
N LEU A 101 -3.74 -16.15 -4.33
CA LEU A 101 -2.76 -17.15 -4.72
C LEU A 101 -1.36 -16.56 -4.91
N THR A 102 -1.28 -15.36 -5.50
CA THR A 102 -0.01 -14.65 -5.66
C THR A 102 0.58 -14.28 -4.30
N TYR A 103 -0.26 -13.82 -3.37
CA TYR A 103 0.16 -13.51 -2.00
C TYR A 103 0.67 -14.76 -1.26
N TRP A 104 -0.02 -15.91 -1.38
CA TRP A 104 0.46 -17.18 -0.83
C TRP A 104 1.79 -17.63 -1.46
N LYS A 105 1.96 -17.43 -2.76
CA LYS A 105 3.23 -17.72 -3.45
C LYS A 105 4.36 -16.86 -2.91
N LEU A 106 4.13 -15.55 -2.75
CA LEU A 106 5.14 -14.64 -2.18
C LEU A 106 5.48 -15.03 -0.74
N GLN A 107 4.49 -15.30 0.11
CA GLN A 107 4.73 -15.78 1.47
C GLN A 107 5.53 -17.10 1.50
N ALA A 108 5.23 -18.04 0.60
CA ALA A 108 5.98 -19.29 0.50
C ALA A 108 7.43 -19.06 0.06
N GLN A 109 7.65 -18.14 -0.88
CA GLN A 109 8.99 -17.78 -1.36
C GLN A 109 9.82 -17.08 -0.29
N ASP A 110 9.22 -16.14 0.47
CA ASP A 110 9.90 -15.47 1.58
C ASP A 110 10.26 -16.47 2.68
N TRP A 111 9.34 -17.38 3.02
CA TRP A 111 9.61 -18.46 3.97
C TRP A 111 10.74 -19.41 3.52
N TRP A 112 10.93 -19.63 2.21
CA TRP A 112 12.04 -20.44 1.68
C TRP A 112 13.36 -19.69 1.75
N ARG A 113 13.35 -18.38 1.47
CA ARG A 113 14.55 -17.54 1.56
C ARG A 113 15.02 -17.38 3.00
N GLU A 114 14.10 -17.22 3.96
CA GLU A 114 14.42 -17.13 5.39
C GLU A 114 15.00 -18.43 5.97
N ARG A 115 14.74 -19.59 5.36
CA ARG A 115 15.29 -20.90 5.77
C ARG A 115 16.56 -21.31 5.04
N ALA A 116 16.86 -20.65 3.94
CA ALA A 116 18.08 -20.88 3.17
C ALA A 116 19.29 -20.07 3.71
N HIS A 117 19.05 -19.23 4.72
CA HIS A 117 20.05 -18.56 5.57
C HIS A 117 20.02 -19.17 6.97
#